data_AF-A0A4R6TKR0-F1
#
_entry.id   AF-A0A4R6TKR0-F1
#
_cell.length_a   1.000
_cell.length_b   1.000
_cell.length_c   1.000
_cell.angle_alpha   90.00
_cell.angle_beta   90.00
_cell.angle_gamma   90.00
#
_symmetry.space_group_name_H-M   'P 1'
#
loop_
_entity.id
_entity.type
_entity.pdbx_description
1 polymer ?
#
loop_
_entity_poly.entity_id
_entity_poly.type
_entity_poly.pdbx_seq_one_letter_code
_entity_poly.pdbx_strand_id
1 'polypeptide(L)'
;MKLIIKTTPIFLLSLIFIPLSIFGSIYYTFFDNKGGMALAGTLFIGILIFNLIILFVEQSLIKKDFNRIKVWLIEVIIILLIVLYFYFFR
;
A
#
# COMPACT_ATOMS: atom_id res chain seq x y z
N MET A 1 -16.62 10.13 17.62
CA MET A 1 -15.18 9.88 17.84
C MET A 1 -14.41 10.52 16.68
N LYS A 2 -13.54 11.52 16.90
CA LYS A 2 -12.74 12.09 15.79
C LYS A 2 -11.66 11.06 15.43
N LEU A 3 -11.75 10.48 14.24
CA LEU A 3 -10.68 9.65 13.68
C LEU A 3 -9.49 10.58 13.39
N ILE A 4 -8.47 10.51 14.25
CA ILE A 4 -7.21 11.21 14.01
C ILE A 4 -6.41 10.29 13.09
N ILE A 5 -6.42 10.58 11.79
CA ILE A 5 -5.62 9.86 10.79
C ILE A 5 -4.15 10.19 11.03
N LYS A 6 -3.31 9.17 11.11
CA LYS A 6 -1.89 9.32 11.42
C LYS A 6 -1.11 9.34 10.12
N THR A 7 -0.36 10.42 9.93
CA THR A 7 0.39 10.68 8.68
C THR A 7 1.79 10.10 8.77
N THR A 8 1.94 8.92 8.18
CA THR A 8 3.12 8.06 8.12
C THR A 8 3.53 7.79 6.67
N PRO A 9 4.79 7.41 6.39
CA PRO A 9 5.25 7.03 5.06
C PRO A 9 4.38 5.97 4.38
N ILE A 10 3.99 4.91 5.10
CA ILE A 10 3.10 3.87 4.55
C ILE A 10 1.73 4.45 4.19
N PHE A 11 1.13 5.28 5.06
CA PHE A 11 -0.11 5.99 4.74
C PHE A 11 -0.01 6.83 3.46
N LEU A 12 1.10 7.56 3.27
CA LEU A 12 1.34 8.35 2.05
C LEU A 12 1.46 7.46 0.80
N LEU A 13 2.11 6.31 0.90
CA LEU A 13 2.17 5.34 -0.20
C LEU A 13 0.79 4.77 -0.51
N SER A 14 0.01 4.40 0.51
CA SER A 14 -1.34 3.87 0.34
C SER A 14 -2.29 4.88 -0.32
N LEU A 15 -2.12 6.18 -0.10
CA LEU A 15 -2.88 7.23 -0.81
C LEU A 15 -2.68 7.19 -2.33
N ILE A 16 -1.55 6.69 -2.82
CA ILE A 16 -1.27 6.55 -4.25
C ILE A 16 -1.69 5.15 -4.73
N PHE A 17 -1.29 4.11 -4.00
CA PHE A 17 -1.52 2.73 -4.42
C PHE A 17 -2.99 2.32 -4.40
N ILE A 18 -3.80 2.84 -3.47
CA ILE A 18 -5.22 2.48 -3.39
C ILE A 18 -5.97 2.95 -4.64
N PRO A 19 -5.95 4.25 -5.03
CA PRO A 19 -6.56 4.70 -6.26
C PRO A 19 -6.04 3.94 -7.48
N LEU A 20 -4.71 3.77 -7.59
CA LEU A 20 -4.10 3.07 -8.71
C LEU A 20 -4.62 1.63 -8.84
N SER A 21 -4.78 0.94 -7.71
CA SER A 21 -5.28 -0.43 -7.67
C SER A 21 -6.77 -0.53 -7.99
N ILE A 22 -7.56 0.45 -7.55
CA ILE A 22 -8.99 0.52 -7.91
C ILE A 22 -9.13 0.76 -9.42
N PHE A 23 -8.42 1.73 -10.00
CA PHE A 23 -8.48 1.99 -11.43
C PHE A 23 -7.95 0.81 -12.24
N GLY A 24 -6.79 0.24 -11.87
CA GLY A 24 -6.20 -0.91 -12.53
C GLY A 24 -7.11 -2.14 -12.48
N SER A 25 -7.67 -2.45 -11.31
CA SER A 25 -8.59 -3.58 -11.18
C SER A 25 -9.84 -3.40 -12.04
N ILE A 26 -10.47 -2.23 -12.03
CA ILE A 26 -11.65 -1.97 -12.86
C ILE A 26 -11.30 -2.06 -14.35
N TYR A 27 -10.22 -1.39 -14.76
CA TYR A 27 -9.82 -1.31 -16.16
C TYR A 27 -9.49 -2.70 -16.74
N TYR A 28 -8.61 -3.45 -16.09
CA TYR A 28 -8.15 -4.75 -16.60
C TYR A 28 -9.15 -5.90 -16.36
N THR A 29 -10.10 -5.75 -15.43
CA THR A 29 -11.14 -6.78 -15.22
C THR A 29 -12.33 -6.59 -16.16
N PHE A 30 -12.73 -5.35 -16.46
CA PHE A 30 -13.97 -5.07 -17.18
C PHE A 30 -13.79 -4.50 -18.59
N PHE A 31 -12.72 -3.77 -18.87
CA PHE A 31 -12.52 -3.12 -20.18
C PHE A 31 -11.47 -3.85 -21.03
N ASP A 32 -10.32 -4.15 -20.45
CA ASP A 32 -9.20 -4.81 -21.13
C ASP A 32 -8.92 -6.17 -20.50
N ASN A 33 -9.88 -7.09 -20.63
CA ASN A 33 -9.83 -8.41 -20.01
C ASN A 33 -9.36 -9.53 -20.96
N LYS A 34 -8.76 -9.17 -22.09
CA LYS A 34 -8.33 -10.15 -23.11
C LYS A 34 -6.97 -10.77 -22.73
N GLY A 35 -6.84 -12.08 -22.94
CA GLY A 35 -5.60 -12.80 -22.65
C GLY A 35 -5.22 -12.75 -21.17
N GLY A 36 -3.94 -12.48 -20.86
CA GLY A 36 -3.43 -12.40 -19.49
C GLY A 36 -3.85 -11.15 -18.71
N MET A 37 -4.57 -10.22 -19.32
CA MET A 37 -4.90 -8.94 -18.69
C MET A 37 -5.95 -9.08 -17.58
N ALA A 38 -6.87 -10.06 -17.68
CA ALA A 38 -7.79 -10.38 -16.59
C ALA A 38 -7.06 -10.79 -15.30
N LEU A 39 -5.92 -11.49 -15.42
CA LEU A 39 -5.06 -11.82 -14.29
C LEU A 39 -4.44 -10.57 -13.68
N ALA A 40 -4.00 -9.60 -14.50
CA ALA A 40 -3.48 -8.32 -14.02
C ALA A 40 -4.55 -7.56 -13.21
N GLY A 41 -5.81 -7.55 -13.66
CA GLY A 41 -6.94 -7.01 -12.90
C GLY A 41 -7.10 -7.66 -11.52
N THR A 42 -6.99 -8.98 -11.46
CA THR A 42 -7.03 -9.75 -10.20
C THR A 42 -5.84 -9.46 -9.29
N LEU A 43 -4.64 -9.28 -9.85
CA LEU A 43 -3.45 -8.88 -9.10
C LEU A 43 -3.64 -7.48 -8.48
N PHE A 44 -4.23 -6.53 -9.21
CA PHE A 44 -4.57 -5.22 -8.64
C PHE A 44 -5.57 -5.31 -7.49
N ILE A 45 -6.54 -6.23 -7.55
CA ILE A 45 -7.44 -6.50 -6.42
C ILE A 45 -6.64 -7.05 -5.22
N GLY A 46 -5.71 -7.97 -5.45
CA GLY A 46 -4.82 -8.49 -4.41
C GLY A 46 -3.98 -7.39 -3.75
N ILE A 47 -3.37 -6.52 -4.55
CA ILE A 47 -2.59 -5.36 -4.07
C ILE A 47 -3.48 -4.39 -3.28
N LEU A 48 -4.72 -4.17 -3.71
CA LEU A 48 -5.68 -3.33 -3.01
C LEU A 48 -6.01 -3.89 -1.62
N ILE A 49 -6.37 -5.17 -1.54
CA ILE A 49 -6.69 -5.83 -0.27
C ILE A 49 -5.48 -5.79 0.67
N PHE A 50 -4.29 -6.12 0.15
CA PHE A 50 -3.08 -6.10 0.94
C PHE A 50 -2.74 -4.71 1.48
N ASN A 51 -2.87 -3.66 0.65
CA ASN A 51 -2.68 -2.27 1.09
C ASN A 51 -3.67 -1.88 2.19
N LEU A 52 -4.95 -2.24 2.04
CA LEU A 52 -5.97 -1.92 3.05
C LEU A 52 -5.68 -2.60 4.39
N ILE A 53 -5.23 -3.85 4.37
CA ILE A 53 -4.84 -4.58 5.59
C ILE A 53 -3.65 -3.90 6.26
N ILE A 54 -2.59 -3.59 5.51
CA ILE A 54 -1.40 -2.93 6.05
C ILE A 54 -1.78 -1.57 6.66
N LEU A 55 -2.52 -0.75 5.92
CA LEU A 55 -2.98 0.55 6.40
C LEU A 55 -3.79 0.41 7.69
N PHE A 56 -4.71 -0.56 7.73
CA PHE A 56 -5.53 -0.80 8.92
C PHE A 56 -4.68 -1.20 10.14
N VAL A 57 -3.74 -2.13 9.95
CA VAL A 57 -2.82 -2.58 11.00
C VAL A 57 -1.96 -1.41 11.49
N GLU A 58 -1.39 -0.63 10.59
CA GLU A 58 -0.58 0.54 10.90
C GLU A 58 -1.37 1.58 11.71
N GLN A 59 -2.54 2.00 11.22
CA GLN A 59 -3.38 2.99 11.90
C GLN A 59 -3.87 2.48 13.26
N SER A 60 -4.01 1.17 13.43
CA SER A 60 -4.41 0.53 14.70
C SER A 60 -3.26 0.41 15.71
N LEU A 61 -2.05 0.05 15.26
CA LEU A 61 -0.89 -0.19 16.14
C LEU A 61 -0.30 1.10 16.70
N ILE A 62 -0.33 2.18 15.93
CA ILE A 62 0.27 3.43 16.34
C ILE A 62 -0.58 4.06 17.45
N LYS A 63 -0.09 4.13 18.69
CA LYS A 63 -0.81 4.78 19.80
C LYS A 63 -0.75 6.31 19.67
N LYS A 64 -1.64 7.03 20.36
CA LYS A 64 -1.79 8.50 20.27
C LYS A 64 -0.50 9.27 20.61
N ASP A 65 0.36 8.71 21.47
CA ASP A 65 1.58 9.34 21.98
C ASP A 65 2.87 8.71 21.41
N PHE A 66 2.83 8.22 20.17
CA PHE A 66 4.02 7.65 19.54
C PHE A 66 4.99 8.73 19.04
N ASN A 67 6.28 8.42 19.06
CA ASN A 67 7.28 9.28 18.45
C ASN A 67 7.20 9.17 16.90
N ARG A 68 6.53 10.16 16.28
CA ARG A 68 6.34 10.24 14.83
C ARG A 68 7.63 10.12 14.03
N ILE A 69 8.71 10.75 14.49
CA ILE A 69 10.01 10.75 13.81
C ILE A 69 10.61 9.34 13.78
N LYS A 70 10.51 8.60 14.89
CA LYS A 70 11.03 7.22 14.97
C LYS A 70 10.30 6.29 14.00
N VAL A 71 8.97 6.36 13.94
CA VAL A 71 8.18 5.53 13.01
C VAL A 71 8.48 5.90 11.56
N TRP A 72 8.58 7.19 11.25
CA TRP A 72 8.99 7.65 9.92
C TRP A 72 10.33 7.07 9.49
N LEU A 73 11.35 7.14 10.36
CA LEU A 73 12.68 6.58 10.07
C LEU A 73 12.62 5.07 9.84
N ILE A 74 11.94 4.33 10.72
CA ILE A 74 11.83 2.88 10.62
C ILE A 74 11.14 2.48 9.30
N GLU A 75 10.02 3.10 8.97
CA GLU A 75 9.27 2.78 7.75
C GLU A 75 10.07 3.10 6.48
N VAL A 76 10.74 4.25 6.43
CA VAL A 76 11.59 4.61 5.28
C VAL A 76 12.74 3.61 5.11
N ILE A 77 13.37 3.17 6.20
CA ILE A 77 14.43 2.15 6.16
C ILE A 77 13.87 0.82 5.63
N ILE A 78 12.70 0.39 6.11
CA ILE A 78 12.06 -0.85 5.65
C ILE A 78 11.73 -0.77 4.16
N ILE A 79 11.16 0.35 3.70
CA ILE A 79 10.83 0.57 2.28
C ILE A 79 12.11 0.51 1.43
N LEU A 80 13.19 1.18 1.86
CA LEU A 80 14.47 1.13 1.17
C LEU A 80 15.04 -0.28 1.10
N LEU A 81 14.98 -1.05 2.19
CA LEU A 81 15.45 -2.44 2.21
C LEU A 81 14.66 -3.32 1.26
N ILE A 82 13.33 -3.15 1.18
CA ILE A 82 12.49 -3.89 0.23
C ILE A 82 12.88 -3.55 -1.22
N VAL A 83 13.04 -2.26 -1.53
CA VAL A 83 13.46 -1.82 -2.87
C VAL A 83 14.84 -2.38 -3.23
N LEU A 84 15.80 -2.33 -2.31
CA LEU A 84 17.14 -2.89 -2.52
C LEU A 84 17.10 -4.40 -2.71
N TYR A 85 16.33 -5.13 -1.91
CA TYR A 85 16.16 -6.57 -2.06
C TYR A 85 15.67 -6.92 -3.47
N PHE A 86 14.62 -6.25 -3.94
CA PHE A 86 14.12 -6.46 -5.30
C PHE A 86 15.08 -5.98 -6.39
N TYR A 87 15.94 -5.00 -6.12
CA TYR A 87 16.95 -4.54 -7.08
C TYR A 87 18.10 -5.54 -7.24
N PHE A 88 18.57 -6.14 -6.15
CA PHE A 88 19.71 -7.07 -6.17
C PHE A 88 19.33 -8.51 -6.55
N PHE A 89 18.11 -8.95 -6.23
CA PHE A 89 17.66 -10.34 -6.42
C PHE A 89 16.67 -10.52 -7.59
N ARG A 90 16.54 -9.52 -8.46
CA ARG A 90 15.81 -9.57 -9.73
C ARG A 90 16.78 -9.45 -10.90
#